data_AF-A0A914K6P3-F1
#
_entry.id   AF-A0A914K6P3-F1
#
_cell.length_a   1.000
_cell.length_b   1.000
_cell.length_c   1.000
_cell.angle_alpha   90.00
_cell.angle_beta   90.00
_cell.angle_gamma   90.00
#
_symmetry.space_group_name_H-M   'P 1'
#
loop_
_entity.id
_entity.type
_entity.pdbx_description
1 polymer ?
#
loop_
_entity_poly.entity_id
_entity_poly.type
_entity_poly.pdbx_seq_one_letter_code
_entity_poly.pdbx_strand_id
1 'polypeptide(L)'
;CKSTYKMPEKGPILPGNEDVAQCTREFSDISPLTGGNIAFSTLEGRPSAENFEESEVLQEWVTASGIQIVLLRQNTFGDEVFHDPRVLKSYYWAISDIAVGGRCKCNGHANQCVKSTGHGQTALVCDCQHHTSGVDCQQCEPYYQDRPWRPATSEDANECLPCNCNGLSTRCYFDEKLYNETGHGGRCIDCAGNTQGPHCELCAENHWRRPGENFCVPCGCNKEGSKSQQCDANGQCECKPGVTGARCDQCEAGFYDFSSRFFATNVTSDFLEGIEKWTAASERRLEDVQWAQIDNEIAVSQEDDQPVYFLAPSKYLGDQRMLYNQEISFSLRVQQERGNPSKKDVILVGAS
;
A
#
# COMPACT_ATOMS: atom_id res chain seq x y z
N CYS A 1 -13.19 -31.62 -51.66
CA CYS A 1 -12.08 -30.97 -50.91
C CYS A 1 -11.30 -29.97 -51.76
N LYS A 2 -10.34 -30.40 -52.61
CA LYS A 2 -9.48 -29.48 -53.36
C LYS A 2 -10.21 -28.52 -54.31
N SER A 3 -11.22 -28.99 -55.04
CA SER A 3 -11.96 -28.16 -56.01
C SER A 3 -12.81 -27.07 -55.32
N THR A 4 -13.62 -27.47 -54.35
CA THR A 4 -14.61 -26.62 -53.66
C THR A 4 -13.98 -25.76 -52.56
N TYR A 5 -13.25 -26.36 -51.63
CA TYR A 5 -12.78 -25.70 -50.41
C TYR A 5 -11.29 -25.31 -50.47
N LYS A 6 -10.58 -25.67 -51.54
CA LYS A 6 -9.12 -25.49 -51.67
C LYS A 6 -8.31 -26.16 -50.54
N MET A 7 -8.89 -27.17 -49.89
CA MET A 7 -8.27 -27.94 -48.81
C MET A 7 -7.84 -29.33 -49.30
N PRO A 8 -6.78 -29.91 -48.70
CA PRO A 8 -6.47 -31.33 -48.88
C PRO A 8 -7.61 -32.21 -48.34
N GLU A 9 -7.61 -33.47 -48.75
CA GLU A 9 -8.50 -34.48 -48.19
C GLU A 9 -8.02 -34.90 -46.79
N LYS A 10 -8.96 -35.36 -45.94
CA LYS A 10 -8.72 -35.76 -44.56
C LYS A 10 -7.48 -36.66 -44.46
N GLY A 11 -6.58 -36.29 -43.56
CA GLY A 11 -5.33 -37.00 -43.28
C GLY A 11 -5.13 -37.18 -41.78
N PRO A 12 -4.01 -37.78 -41.35
CA PRO A 12 -3.69 -37.88 -39.93
C PRO A 12 -3.49 -36.48 -39.32
N ILE A 13 -4.05 -36.25 -38.14
CA ILE A 13 -3.82 -35.04 -37.34
C ILE A 13 -2.58 -35.30 -36.49
N LEU A 14 -1.60 -34.39 -36.56
CA LEU A 14 -0.34 -34.53 -35.84
C LEU A 14 -0.42 -33.82 -34.48
N PRO A 15 0.28 -34.35 -33.44
CA PRO A 15 0.39 -33.67 -32.17
C PRO A 15 0.93 -32.23 -32.32
N GLY A 16 0.35 -31.29 -31.58
CA GLY A 16 0.75 -29.88 -31.60
C GLY A 16 0.16 -29.02 -32.73
N ASN A 17 -0.65 -29.61 -33.62
CA ASN A 17 -1.43 -28.88 -34.64
C ASN A 17 -2.84 -29.50 -34.74
N GLU A 18 -3.50 -29.56 -33.59
CA GLU A 18 -4.77 -30.27 -33.39
C GLU A 18 -5.99 -29.35 -33.44
N ASP A 19 -5.85 -28.10 -33.87
CA ASP A 19 -6.91 -27.10 -34.07
C ASP A 19 -7.25 -26.92 -35.57
N VAL A 20 -6.87 -27.90 -36.39
CA VAL A 20 -7.10 -27.87 -37.83
C VAL A 20 -8.45 -28.45 -38.24
N ALA A 21 -9.16 -27.74 -39.12
CA ALA A 21 -10.32 -28.27 -39.82
C ALA A 21 -9.88 -29.25 -40.93
N GLN A 22 -10.64 -30.32 -41.12
CA GLN A 22 -10.38 -31.32 -42.16
C GLN A 22 -11.53 -31.39 -43.15
N CYS A 23 -11.23 -31.85 -44.37
CA CYS A 23 -12.25 -32.09 -45.40
C CYS A 23 -12.33 -33.58 -45.73
N THR A 24 -13.48 -34.20 -45.50
CA THR A 24 -13.76 -35.60 -45.89
C THR A 24 -14.79 -35.65 -47.02
N ARG A 25 -14.76 -36.73 -47.81
CA ARG A 25 -15.77 -37.04 -48.84
C ARG A 25 -16.76 -38.11 -48.40
N GLU A 26 -16.55 -38.69 -47.22
CA GLU A 26 -17.29 -39.83 -46.67
C GLU A 26 -18.81 -39.63 -46.71
N PHE A 27 -19.28 -38.41 -46.47
CA PHE A 27 -20.70 -38.06 -46.46
C PHE A 27 -21.14 -37.20 -47.66
N SER A 28 -20.33 -37.13 -48.72
CA SER A 28 -20.59 -36.26 -49.87
C SER A 28 -21.21 -36.97 -51.07
N ASP A 29 -21.41 -38.29 -50.99
CA ASP A 29 -22.02 -39.06 -52.08
C ASP A 29 -23.51 -38.73 -52.23
N ILE A 30 -24.09 -39.04 -53.39
CA ILE A 30 -25.51 -38.83 -53.69
C ILE A 30 -26.42 -39.85 -52.98
N SER A 31 -25.86 -40.99 -52.57
CA SER A 31 -26.57 -42.02 -51.83
C SER A 31 -26.33 -41.88 -50.33
N PRO A 32 -27.36 -42.05 -49.48
CA PRO A 32 -28.76 -42.28 -49.82
C PRO A 32 -29.50 -40.99 -50.23
N LEU A 33 -30.51 -41.10 -51.11
CA LEU A 33 -31.30 -39.95 -51.59
C LEU A 33 -32.19 -39.32 -50.51
N THR A 34 -32.55 -40.07 -49.48
CA THR A 34 -33.37 -39.62 -48.35
C THR A 34 -32.85 -40.24 -47.07
N GLY A 35 -32.92 -39.52 -45.96
CA GLY A 35 -32.48 -40.04 -44.66
C GLY A 35 -30.96 -40.16 -44.52
N GLY A 36 -30.19 -39.48 -45.38
CA GLY A 36 -28.75 -39.34 -45.19
C GLY A 36 -28.43 -38.63 -43.87
N ASN A 37 -27.39 -39.08 -43.19
CA ASN A 37 -26.95 -38.53 -41.92
C ASN A 37 -25.48 -38.08 -42.03
N ILE A 38 -25.19 -36.88 -41.54
CA ILE A 38 -23.84 -36.32 -41.48
C ILE A 38 -23.50 -36.14 -40.01
N ALA A 39 -22.57 -36.94 -39.51
CA ALA A 39 -22.05 -36.80 -38.15
C ALA A 39 -20.68 -36.11 -38.20
N PHE A 40 -20.49 -35.12 -37.34
CA PHE A 40 -19.20 -34.45 -37.12
C PHE A 40 -18.85 -34.53 -35.65
N SER A 41 -17.78 -35.25 -35.33
CA SER A 41 -17.22 -35.29 -33.98
C SER A 41 -15.99 -34.38 -33.93
N THR A 42 -16.00 -33.42 -33.01
CA THR A 42 -14.95 -32.41 -32.89
C THR A 42 -13.59 -33.01 -32.48
N LEU A 43 -13.60 -34.10 -31.71
CA LEU A 43 -12.41 -34.76 -31.16
C LEU A 43 -11.92 -35.96 -31.98
N GLU A 44 -12.63 -36.34 -33.04
CA GLU A 44 -12.29 -37.53 -33.82
C GLU A 44 -10.91 -37.41 -34.48
N GLY A 45 -10.05 -38.41 -34.24
CA GLY A 45 -8.72 -38.49 -34.83
C GLY A 45 -7.70 -37.50 -34.27
N ARG A 46 -8.03 -36.80 -33.18
CA ARG A 46 -7.13 -35.85 -32.49
C ARG A 46 -6.33 -36.56 -31.38
N PRO A 47 -4.99 -36.61 -31.46
CA PRO A 47 -4.15 -37.33 -30.50
C PRO A 47 -4.40 -36.96 -29.03
N SER A 48 -4.65 -35.69 -28.72
CA SER A 48 -4.81 -35.21 -27.34
C SER A 48 -6.24 -35.43 -26.79
N ALA A 49 -7.14 -36.07 -27.54
CA ALA A 49 -8.53 -36.27 -27.12
C ALA A 49 -8.66 -37.11 -25.83
N GLU A 50 -7.77 -38.09 -25.64
CA GLU A 50 -7.72 -38.91 -24.42
C GLU A 50 -7.24 -38.11 -23.19
N ASN A 51 -6.52 -37.01 -23.40
CA ASN A 51 -6.03 -36.10 -22.35
C ASN A 51 -6.58 -34.68 -22.56
N PHE A 52 -7.89 -34.59 -22.77
CA PHE A 52 -8.55 -33.32 -23.09
C PHE A 52 -8.42 -32.27 -21.97
N GLU A 53 -8.36 -32.69 -20.71
CA GLU A 53 -8.26 -31.79 -19.54
C GLU A 53 -6.94 -30.99 -19.51
N GLU A 54 -5.86 -31.53 -20.09
CA GLU A 54 -4.56 -30.85 -20.15
C GLU A 54 -4.31 -30.15 -21.49
N SER A 55 -5.18 -30.36 -22.50
CA SER A 55 -5.01 -29.81 -23.84
C SER A 55 -5.75 -28.49 -24.02
N GLU A 56 -5.07 -27.38 -23.77
CA GLU A 56 -5.61 -26.03 -24.03
C GLU A 56 -6.07 -25.87 -25.49
N VAL A 57 -5.31 -26.42 -26.44
CA VAL A 57 -5.61 -26.39 -27.88
C VAL A 57 -6.95 -27.06 -28.18
N LEU A 58 -7.22 -28.24 -27.60
CA LEU A 58 -8.48 -28.93 -27.83
C LEU A 58 -9.65 -28.28 -27.09
N GLN A 59 -9.41 -27.74 -25.90
CA GLN A 59 -10.43 -26.98 -25.16
C GLN A 59 -10.87 -25.73 -25.93
N GLU A 60 -9.93 -25.04 -26.56
CA GLU A 60 -10.24 -23.94 -27.46
C GLU A 60 -10.94 -24.42 -28.74
N TRP A 61 -10.44 -25.47 -29.39
CA TRP A 61 -10.99 -26.04 -30.62
C TRP A 61 -12.48 -26.41 -30.52
N VAL A 62 -12.93 -26.96 -29.39
CA VAL A 62 -14.34 -27.35 -29.19
C VAL A 62 -15.22 -26.20 -28.68
N THR A 63 -14.64 -25.05 -28.34
CA THR A 63 -15.39 -23.88 -27.86
C THR A 63 -16.04 -23.16 -29.04
N ALA A 64 -17.36 -23.00 -29.01
CA ALA A 64 -18.10 -22.23 -30.03
C ALA A 64 -19.26 -21.46 -29.41
N SER A 65 -19.46 -20.20 -29.85
CA SER A 65 -20.60 -19.37 -29.48
C SER A 65 -21.73 -19.38 -30.52
N GLY A 66 -21.42 -19.84 -31.74
CA GLY A 66 -22.38 -19.96 -32.83
C GLY A 66 -21.89 -20.98 -33.86
N ILE A 67 -22.84 -21.64 -34.51
CA ILE A 67 -22.58 -22.64 -35.56
C ILE A 67 -23.25 -22.18 -36.84
N GLN A 68 -22.49 -22.16 -37.93
CA GLN A 68 -22.99 -21.83 -39.26
C GLN A 68 -22.79 -23.02 -40.20
N ILE A 69 -23.89 -23.49 -40.79
CA ILE A 69 -23.88 -24.54 -41.80
C ILE A 69 -24.12 -23.88 -43.15
N VAL A 70 -23.18 -24.06 -44.09
CA VAL A 70 -23.25 -23.47 -45.43
C VAL A 70 -23.29 -24.58 -46.48
N LEU A 71 -24.38 -24.63 -47.26
CA LEU A 71 -24.56 -25.59 -48.34
C LEU A 71 -24.18 -24.91 -49.66
N LEU A 72 -23.08 -25.36 -50.28
CA LEU A 72 -22.49 -24.68 -51.45
C LEU A 72 -22.86 -25.32 -52.79
N ARG A 73 -22.91 -26.65 -52.85
CA ARG A 73 -23.09 -27.40 -54.10
C ARG A 73 -24.09 -28.53 -53.90
N GLN A 74 -25.01 -28.68 -54.84
CA GLN A 74 -25.95 -29.80 -54.91
C GLN A 74 -25.33 -30.95 -55.72
N ASN A 75 -25.69 -32.17 -55.33
CA ASN A 75 -25.44 -33.34 -56.17
C ASN A 75 -26.53 -33.41 -57.24
N THR A 76 -26.13 -33.76 -58.45
CA THR A 76 -26.99 -33.85 -59.63
C THR A 76 -26.70 -35.15 -60.38
N PHE A 77 -27.67 -35.66 -61.16
CA PHE A 77 -27.45 -36.85 -61.99
C PHE A 77 -26.90 -36.50 -63.40
N GLY A 78 -26.49 -35.24 -63.64
CA GLY A 78 -25.90 -34.76 -64.90
C GLY A 78 -26.92 -34.22 -65.91
N ASP A 79 -28.18 -34.18 -65.52
CA ASP A 79 -29.34 -33.69 -66.27
C ASP A 79 -29.49 -32.16 -66.21
N GLU A 80 -28.67 -31.45 -65.42
CA GLU A 80 -28.55 -29.99 -65.49
C GLU A 80 -27.99 -29.50 -66.83
N VAL A 81 -27.30 -30.36 -67.59
CA VAL A 81 -26.66 -29.99 -68.87
C VAL A 81 -27.67 -29.42 -69.87
N PHE A 82 -28.93 -29.87 -69.81
CA PHE A 82 -29.99 -29.44 -70.72
C PHE A 82 -30.67 -28.13 -70.31
N HIS A 83 -30.33 -27.55 -69.14
CA HIS A 83 -30.90 -26.30 -68.62
C HIS A 83 -32.45 -26.25 -68.61
N ASP A 84 -33.14 -27.40 -68.55
CA ASP A 84 -34.61 -27.42 -68.49
C ASP A 84 -35.06 -26.88 -67.11
N PRO A 85 -35.86 -25.80 -67.07
CA PRO A 85 -36.34 -25.20 -65.83
C PRO A 85 -37.14 -26.15 -64.94
N ARG A 86 -37.69 -27.24 -65.49
CA ARG A 86 -38.42 -28.27 -64.73
C ARG A 86 -37.47 -29.22 -63.99
N VAL A 87 -36.28 -29.48 -64.53
CA VAL A 87 -35.23 -30.31 -63.92
C VAL A 87 -34.53 -29.57 -62.79
N LEU A 88 -34.37 -28.24 -62.89
CA LEU A 88 -33.79 -27.44 -61.81
C LEU A 88 -34.70 -27.35 -60.57
N LYS A 89 -36.02 -27.59 -60.71
CA LYS A 89 -36.95 -27.62 -59.58
C LYS A 89 -36.84 -28.86 -58.69
N SER A 90 -36.25 -29.96 -59.17
CA SER A 90 -36.06 -31.17 -58.37
C SER A 90 -34.82 -31.14 -57.49
N TYR A 91 -33.90 -30.20 -57.70
CA TYR A 91 -32.67 -30.06 -56.91
C TYR A 91 -32.83 -28.99 -55.83
N TYR A 92 -33.02 -29.43 -54.60
CA TYR A 92 -33.13 -28.55 -53.43
C TYR A 92 -32.47 -29.22 -52.23
N TRP A 93 -32.07 -28.42 -51.25
CA TRP A 93 -31.63 -28.93 -49.96
C TRP A 93 -32.82 -29.02 -49.02
N ALA A 94 -32.97 -30.16 -48.35
CA ALA A 94 -33.93 -30.34 -47.27
C ALA A 94 -33.23 -31.04 -46.10
N ILE A 95 -33.28 -30.42 -44.93
CA ILE A 95 -32.72 -30.97 -43.69
C ILE A 95 -33.90 -31.21 -42.74
N SER A 96 -34.06 -32.45 -42.29
CA SER A 96 -35.18 -32.82 -41.40
C SER A 96 -34.93 -32.42 -39.96
N ASP A 97 -33.68 -32.53 -39.49
CA ASP A 97 -33.29 -32.26 -38.11
C ASP A 97 -31.82 -31.81 -38.04
N ILE A 98 -31.50 -30.98 -37.04
CA ILE A 98 -30.13 -30.54 -36.73
C ILE A 98 -29.95 -30.61 -35.22
N ALA A 99 -28.97 -31.42 -34.80
CA ALA A 99 -28.57 -31.51 -33.40
C ALA A 99 -27.10 -31.07 -33.25
N VAL A 100 -26.85 -30.18 -32.29
CA VAL A 100 -25.51 -29.79 -31.87
C VAL A 100 -25.33 -30.24 -30.43
N GLY A 101 -24.57 -31.32 -30.24
CA GLY A 101 -24.23 -31.81 -28.91
C GLY A 101 -23.14 -30.97 -28.27
N GLY A 102 -23.32 -30.61 -26.99
CA GLY A 102 -22.35 -29.82 -26.25
C GLY A 102 -22.78 -29.59 -24.80
N ARG A 103 -21.89 -28.92 -24.06
CA ARG A 103 -22.14 -28.46 -22.69
C ARG A 103 -21.69 -27.00 -22.58
N CYS A 104 -22.26 -26.28 -21.62
CA CYS A 104 -21.74 -24.96 -21.26
C CYS A 104 -20.26 -25.03 -20.87
N LYS A 105 -19.47 -24.06 -21.33
CA LYS A 105 -18.06 -23.91 -20.94
C LYS A 105 -18.00 -23.17 -19.61
N CYS A 106 -17.89 -23.90 -18.51
CA CYS A 106 -17.75 -23.32 -17.17
C CYS A 106 -16.39 -23.63 -16.53
N ASN A 107 -15.43 -24.10 -17.32
CA ASN A 107 -14.08 -24.50 -16.88
C ASN A 107 -14.08 -25.47 -15.67
N GLY A 108 -15.14 -26.28 -15.53
CA GLY A 108 -15.34 -27.20 -14.42
C GLY A 108 -15.79 -26.56 -13.09
N HIS A 109 -16.04 -25.25 -13.06
CA HIS A 109 -16.46 -24.51 -11.86
C HIS A 109 -17.97 -24.24 -11.78
N ALA A 110 -18.79 -24.85 -12.64
CA ALA A 110 -20.26 -24.81 -12.49
C ALA A 110 -20.88 -26.11 -13.00
N ASN A 111 -21.99 -26.51 -12.36
CA ASN A 111 -22.77 -27.67 -12.76
C ASN A 111 -23.93 -27.31 -13.72
N GLN A 112 -24.24 -26.02 -13.86
CA GLN A 112 -25.36 -25.55 -14.67
C GLN A 112 -25.12 -24.15 -15.23
N CYS A 113 -25.92 -23.80 -16.22
CA CYS A 113 -26.02 -22.47 -16.79
C CYS A 113 -27.39 -21.85 -16.52
N VAL A 114 -27.40 -20.56 -16.21
CA VAL A 114 -28.59 -19.79 -15.91
C VAL A 114 -28.72 -18.61 -16.87
N LYS A 115 -29.96 -18.14 -17.07
CA LYS A 115 -30.22 -16.94 -17.88
C LYS A 115 -29.98 -15.70 -17.02
N SER A 116 -29.00 -14.87 -17.39
CA SER A 116 -28.73 -13.59 -16.74
C SER A 116 -29.36 -12.43 -17.52
N THR A 117 -29.95 -11.47 -16.80
CA THR A 117 -30.58 -10.25 -17.32
C THR A 117 -29.77 -8.97 -17.05
N GLY A 118 -28.52 -9.09 -16.59
CA GLY A 118 -27.72 -7.99 -16.02
C GLY A 118 -27.42 -6.80 -16.93
N HIS A 119 -27.62 -6.91 -18.25
CA HIS A 119 -27.29 -5.85 -19.22
C HIS A 119 -28.38 -5.58 -20.27
N GLY A 120 -29.65 -5.90 -19.99
CA GLY A 120 -30.75 -5.68 -20.93
C GLY A 120 -30.78 -6.64 -22.13
N GLN A 121 -29.82 -7.56 -22.21
CA GLN A 121 -29.84 -8.73 -23.09
C GLN A 121 -29.85 -9.99 -22.22
N THR A 122 -30.66 -10.98 -22.62
CA THR A 122 -30.68 -12.29 -21.95
C THR A 122 -29.48 -13.08 -22.45
N ALA A 123 -28.49 -13.32 -21.58
CA ALA A 123 -27.33 -14.15 -21.89
C ALA A 123 -27.35 -15.41 -21.03
N LEU A 124 -26.91 -16.53 -21.59
CA LEU A 124 -26.69 -17.75 -20.83
C LEU A 124 -25.30 -17.65 -20.19
N VAL A 125 -25.23 -17.74 -18.86
CA VAL A 125 -23.98 -17.64 -18.08
C VAL A 125 -23.87 -18.82 -17.13
N CYS A 126 -22.65 -19.21 -16.78
CA CYS A 126 -22.43 -20.25 -15.78
C CYS A 126 -22.86 -19.78 -14.38
N ASP A 127 -23.46 -20.68 -13.61
CA ASP A 127 -23.74 -20.49 -12.19
C ASP A 127 -22.48 -20.83 -11.37
N CYS A 128 -21.51 -19.91 -11.41
CA CYS A 128 -20.15 -20.16 -10.94
C CYS A 128 -20.06 -20.52 -9.45
N GLN A 129 -19.20 -21.49 -9.17
CA GLN A 129 -18.84 -21.99 -7.84
C GLN A 129 -17.32 -21.81 -7.63
N HIS A 130 -16.77 -22.40 -6.56
CA HIS A 130 -15.32 -22.42 -6.32
C HIS A 130 -14.70 -21.01 -6.25
N HIS A 131 -15.49 -20.02 -5.83
CA HIS A 131 -15.10 -18.61 -5.79
C HIS A 131 -14.59 -18.06 -7.14
N THR A 132 -15.19 -18.55 -8.22
CA THR A 132 -14.94 -18.07 -9.58
C THR A 132 -16.06 -17.15 -10.05
N SER A 133 -15.75 -16.30 -11.02
CA SER A 133 -16.67 -15.33 -11.60
C SER A 133 -16.42 -15.19 -13.11
N GLY A 134 -17.30 -14.44 -13.77
CA GLY A 134 -17.29 -14.30 -15.23
C GLY A 134 -18.33 -15.19 -15.91
N VAL A 135 -18.49 -15.03 -17.22
CA VAL A 135 -19.50 -15.76 -18.01
C VAL A 135 -19.24 -17.26 -18.02
N ASP A 136 -17.97 -17.65 -18.07
CA ASP A 136 -17.48 -19.02 -18.17
C ASP A 136 -16.75 -19.46 -16.88
N CYS A 137 -16.88 -18.69 -15.79
CA CYS A 137 -16.12 -18.90 -14.56
C CYS A 137 -14.59 -18.81 -14.76
N GLN A 138 -14.16 -17.92 -15.66
CA GLN A 138 -12.78 -17.83 -16.16
C GLN A 138 -11.84 -16.95 -15.32
N GLN A 139 -12.30 -16.49 -14.15
CA GLN A 139 -11.51 -15.63 -13.25
C GLN A 139 -11.97 -15.82 -11.81
N CYS A 140 -11.14 -15.44 -10.84
CA CYS A 140 -11.53 -15.49 -9.43
C CYS A 140 -12.49 -14.35 -9.05
N GLU A 141 -13.39 -14.60 -8.10
CA GLU A 141 -14.21 -13.58 -7.45
C GLU A 141 -13.34 -12.56 -6.72
N PRO A 142 -13.76 -11.28 -6.60
CA PRO A 142 -13.07 -10.30 -5.77
C PRO A 142 -12.77 -10.84 -4.37
N TYR A 143 -11.58 -10.55 -3.84
CA TYR A 143 -11.03 -11.05 -2.58
C TYR A 143 -10.47 -12.49 -2.60
N TYR A 144 -10.68 -13.27 -3.67
CA TYR A 144 -10.14 -14.62 -3.82
C TYR A 144 -8.92 -14.67 -4.76
N GLN A 145 -7.95 -13.78 -4.56
CA GLN A 145 -6.75 -13.63 -5.40
C GLN A 145 -5.48 -14.18 -4.74
N ASP A 146 -5.58 -15.18 -3.86
CA ASP A 146 -4.39 -15.71 -3.17
C ASP A 146 -3.56 -16.68 -4.02
N ARG A 147 -4.13 -17.24 -5.09
CA ARG A 147 -3.41 -18.05 -6.09
C ARG A 147 -3.91 -17.74 -7.50
N PRO A 148 -3.16 -18.09 -8.57
CA PRO A 148 -3.63 -17.93 -9.93
C PRO A 148 -4.88 -18.78 -10.19
N TRP A 149 -5.82 -18.25 -10.98
CA TRP A 149 -6.95 -19.02 -11.48
C TRP A 149 -6.49 -20.17 -12.39
N ARG A 150 -7.15 -21.33 -12.29
CA ARG A 150 -6.94 -22.49 -13.17
C ARG A 150 -8.28 -23.21 -13.37
N PRO A 151 -8.52 -23.83 -14.53
CA PRO A 151 -9.69 -24.68 -14.73
C PRO A 151 -9.65 -25.89 -13.77
N ALA A 152 -10.82 -26.39 -13.37
CA ALA A 152 -10.90 -27.62 -12.59
C ALA A 152 -10.50 -28.83 -13.44
N THR A 153 -9.85 -29.80 -12.81
CA THR A 153 -9.54 -31.11 -13.38
C THR A 153 -10.33 -32.20 -12.66
N SER A 154 -10.18 -33.44 -13.13
CA SER A 154 -10.70 -34.62 -12.44
C SER A 154 -10.14 -34.83 -11.02
N GLU A 155 -8.94 -34.32 -10.74
CA GLU A 155 -8.22 -34.50 -9.47
C GLU A 155 -8.29 -33.28 -8.55
N ASP A 156 -8.31 -32.06 -9.10
CA ASP A 156 -8.30 -30.80 -8.32
C ASP A 156 -9.38 -29.84 -8.82
N ALA A 157 -10.20 -29.34 -7.89
CA ALA A 157 -11.24 -28.35 -8.17
C ALA A 157 -10.68 -26.99 -8.58
N ASN A 158 -9.40 -26.72 -8.28
CA ASN A 158 -8.68 -25.49 -8.57
C ASN A 158 -9.45 -24.23 -8.14
N GLU A 159 -10.09 -24.29 -6.97
CA GLU A 159 -10.87 -23.20 -6.42
C GLU A 159 -10.02 -21.97 -6.13
N CYS A 160 -10.62 -20.79 -6.28
CA CYS A 160 -9.94 -19.56 -5.91
C CYS A 160 -9.86 -19.44 -4.39
N LEU A 161 -8.70 -19.01 -3.87
CA LEU A 161 -8.43 -18.95 -2.44
C LEU A 161 -8.52 -17.50 -1.93
N PRO A 162 -9.14 -17.28 -0.76
CA PRO A 162 -9.31 -15.94 -0.20
C PRO A 162 -7.97 -15.35 0.22
N CYS A 163 -7.80 -14.06 -0.02
CA CYS A 163 -6.67 -13.31 0.53
C CYS A 163 -6.75 -13.24 2.05
N ASN A 164 -5.60 -13.28 2.71
CA ASN A 164 -5.50 -13.00 4.14
C ASN A 164 -5.09 -11.55 4.35
N CYS A 165 -6.04 -10.70 4.77
CA CYS A 165 -5.79 -9.29 5.08
C CYS A 165 -5.94 -8.96 6.58
N ASN A 166 -5.90 -9.97 7.46
CA ASN A 166 -6.07 -9.82 8.91
C ASN A 166 -7.36 -9.06 9.32
N GLY A 167 -8.40 -9.09 8.48
CA GLY A 167 -9.64 -8.34 8.70
C GLY A 167 -9.51 -6.82 8.53
N LEU A 168 -8.38 -6.34 8.01
CA LEU A 168 -8.06 -4.93 7.82
C LEU A 168 -8.20 -4.47 6.36
N SER A 169 -8.52 -5.38 5.45
CA SER A 169 -8.95 -5.04 4.10
C SER A 169 -9.90 -6.12 3.57
N THR A 170 -10.78 -5.74 2.66
CA THR A 170 -11.68 -6.62 1.91
C THR A 170 -11.35 -6.64 0.42
N ARG A 171 -10.17 -6.14 0.05
CA ARG A 171 -9.72 -6.02 -1.35
C ARG A 171 -8.27 -6.45 -1.45
N CYS A 172 -7.97 -7.22 -2.49
CA CYS A 172 -6.62 -7.65 -2.80
C CYS A 172 -6.45 -7.87 -4.30
N TYR A 173 -5.21 -8.08 -4.71
CA TYR A 173 -4.85 -8.55 -6.04
C TYR A 173 -3.78 -9.64 -5.94
N PHE A 174 -3.58 -10.40 -7.02
CA PHE A 174 -2.58 -11.44 -7.07
C PHE A 174 -1.19 -10.85 -7.40
N ASP A 175 -0.21 -11.14 -6.56
CA ASP A 175 1.20 -10.79 -6.71
C ASP A 175 2.02 -12.06 -6.98
N GLU A 176 2.47 -12.20 -8.22
CA GLU A 176 3.23 -13.38 -8.69
C GLU A 176 4.56 -13.53 -7.94
N LYS A 177 5.22 -12.42 -7.59
CA LYS A 177 6.49 -12.48 -6.87
C LYS A 177 6.29 -13.04 -5.47
N LEU A 178 5.26 -12.56 -4.76
CA LEU A 178 4.90 -13.05 -3.44
C LEU A 178 4.52 -14.54 -3.48
N TYR A 179 3.77 -14.95 -4.51
CA TYR A 179 3.39 -16.34 -4.71
C TYR A 179 4.59 -17.26 -4.91
N ASN A 180 5.55 -16.86 -5.76
CA ASN A 180 6.75 -17.65 -5.99
C ASN A 180 7.64 -17.77 -4.75
N GLU A 181 7.61 -16.78 -3.86
CA GLU A 181 8.39 -16.77 -2.61
C GLU A 181 7.72 -17.55 -1.47
N THR A 182 6.38 -17.54 -1.38
CA THR A 182 5.64 -18.01 -0.19
C THR A 182 4.60 -19.09 -0.47
N GLY A 183 4.24 -19.33 -1.72
CA GLY A 183 3.07 -20.14 -2.11
C GLY A 183 1.73 -19.39 -2.02
N HIS A 184 1.73 -18.13 -1.57
CA HIS A 184 0.55 -17.28 -1.42
C HIS A 184 0.79 -15.94 -2.12
N GLY A 185 -0.11 -15.54 -3.00
CA GLY A 185 0.02 -14.35 -3.84
C GLY A 185 -0.91 -13.21 -3.45
N GLY A 186 -1.77 -13.39 -2.46
CA GLY A 186 -2.78 -12.39 -2.11
C GLY A 186 -2.16 -11.15 -1.49
N ARG A 187 -2.16 -10.03 -2.22
CA ARG A 187 -1.68 -8.74 -1.74
C ARG A 187 -2.84 -7.77 -1.50
N CYS A 188 -3.03 -7.42 -0.24
CA CYS A 188 -4.10 -6.53 0.21
C CYS A 188 -3.87 -5.08 -0.23
N ILE A 189 -4.96 -4.37 -0.50
CA ILE A 189 -4.97 -2.94 -0.83
C ILE A 189 -5.88 -2.18 0.12
N ASP A 190 -5.64 -0.88 0.30
CA ASP A 190 -6.42 -0.02 1.20
C ASP A 190 -6.50 -0.55 2.65
N CYS A 191 -5.35 -0.98 3.21
CA CYS A 191 -5.26 -1.48 4.57
C CYS A 191 -5.76 -0.44 5.60
N ALA A 192 -6.76 -0.84 6.39
CA ALA A 192 -7.36 -0.03 7.45
C ALA A 192 -6.49 -0.02 8.72
N GLY A 193 -6.72 0.98 9.58
CA GLY A 193 -6.06 1.03 10.90
C GLY A 193 -4.57 1.39 10.83
N ASN A 194 -4.15 2.21 9.86
CA ASN A 194 -2.75 2.63 9.67
C ASN A 194 -1.79 1.44 9.55
N THR A 195 -2.24 0.36 8.91
CA THR A 195 -1.40 -0.81 8.64
C THR A 195 -0.93 -0.82 7.18
N GLN A 196 0.07 -1.64 6.92
CA GLN A 196 0.66 -1.87 5.61
C GLN A 196 1.23 -3.29 5.54
N GLY A 197 1.84 -3.62 4.40
CA GLY A 197 2.35 -4.97 4.12
C GLY A 197 1.38 -5.78 3.26
N PRO A 198 1.81 -6.92 2.70
CA PRO A 198 0.98 -7.75 1.85
C PRO A 198 -0.33 -8.22 2.50
N HIS A 199 -0.35 -8.37 3.82
CA HIS A 199 -1.47 -8.87 4.60
C HIS A 199 -2.00 -7.85 5.62
N CYS A 200 -1.63 -6.57 5.47
CA CYS A 200 -1.93 -5.51 6.44
C CYS A 200 -1.39 -5.80 7.85
N GLU A 201 -0.28 -6.54 7.94
CA GLU A 201 0.29 -7.08 9.16
C GLU A 201 1.28 -6.13 9.84
N LEU A 202 1.83 -5.17 9.11
CA LEU A 202 2.80 -4.18 9.60
C LEU A 202 2.12 -2.85 9.89
N CYS A 203 2.73 -2.02 10.74
CA CYS A 203 2.30 -0.63 10.86
C CYS A 203 2.85 0.22 9.72
N ALA A 204 2.06 1.18 9.27
CA ALA A 204 2.53 2.25 8.41
C ALA A 204 3.68 3.03 9.07
N GLU A 205 4.49 3.71 8.27
CA GLU A 205 5.57 4.55 8.79
C GLU A 205 5.04 5.57 9.80
N ASN A 206 5.85 5.85 10.82
CA ASN A 206 5.56 6.73 11.95
C ASN A 206 4.38 6.28 12.83
N HIS A 207 4.05 4.98 12.78
CA HIS A 207 3.05 4.35 13.62
C HIS A 207 3.62 3.12 14.33
N TRP A 208 2.93 2.68 15.39
CA TRP A 208 3.26 1.48 16.15
C TRP A 208 1.97 0.80 16.64
N ARG A 209 2.06 -0.50 16.96
CA ARG A 209 0.92 -1.30 17.39
C ARG A 209 0.96 -1.51 18.90
N ARG A 210 -0.14 -1.18 19.59
CA ARG A 210 -0.27 -1.51 21.01
C ARG A 210 -0.53 -3.01 21.20
N PRO A 211 -0.04 -3.62 22.29
CA PRO A 211 -0.38 -5.00 22.61
C PRO A 211 -1.89 -5.22 22.68
N GLY A 212 -2.42 -6.15 21.87
CA GLY A 212 -3.84 -6.49 21.83
C GLY A 212 -4.71 -5.67 20.88
N GLU A 213 -4.15 -4.66 20.20
CA GLU A 213 -4.85 -3.89 19.15
C GLU A 213 -4.48 -4.41 17.75
N ASN A 214 -5.44 -4.44 16.82
CA ASN A 214 -5.22 -4.80 15.41
C ASN A 214 -4.88 -3.59 14.53
N PHE A 215 -5.01 -2.37 15.05
CA PHE A 215 -4.68 -1.13 14.36
C PHE A 215 -3.42 -0.51 14.96
N CYS A 216 -2.80 0.40 14.20
CA CYS A 216 -1.61 1.12 14.59
C CYS A 216 -1.96 2.58 14.93
N VAL A 217 -1.26 3.10 15.93
CA VAL A 217 -1.41 4.46 16.43
C VAL A 217 -0.17 5.28 16.06
N PRO A 218 -0.32 6.58 15.80
CA PRO A 218 0.81 7.43 15.43
C PRO A 218 1.80 7.54 16.60
N CYS A 219 3.09 7.55 16.27
CA CYS A 219 4.17 7.74 17.25
C CYS A 219 4.10 9.13 17.90
N GLY A 220 3.91 10.17 17.09
CA GLY A 220 3.85 11.55 17.57
C GLY A 220 5.20 12.10 18.05
N CYS A 221 6.31 11.64 17.49
CA CYS A 221 7.64 12.14 17.81
C CYS A 221 7.80 13.59 17.38
N ASN A 222 8.32 14.46 18.26
CA ASN A 222 8.58 15.85 17.95
C ASN A 222 9.62 15.98 16.83
N LYS A 223 9.27 16.66 15.74
CA LYS A 223 10.14 16.78 14.54
C LYS A 223 11.50 17.42 14.82
N GLU A 224 11.56 18.34 15.77
CA GLU A 224 12.78 19.05 16.12
C GLU A 224 13.59 18.28 17.17
N GLY A 225 12.92 17.73 18.18
CA GLY A 225 13.55 17.06 19.31
C GLY A 225 13.90 15.58 19.08
N SER A 226 13.31 14.91 18.10
CA SER A 226 13.58 13.49 17.78
C SER A 226 14.57 13.32 16.63
N LYS A 227 15.27 12.19 16.59
CA LYS A 227 16.13 11.79 15.47
C LYS A 227 15.33 11.23 14.29
N SER A 228 14.19 10.61 14.56
CA SER A 228 13.28 10.02 13.58
C SER A 228 11.83 10.24 14.02
N GLN A 229 10.92 10.27 13.06
CA GLN A 229 9.47 10.30 13.30
C GLN A 229 8.89 8.92 13.64
N GLN A 230 9.66 7.86 13.38
CA GLN A 230 9.34 6.48 13.78
C GLN A 230 9.81 6.23 15.22
N CYS A 231 8.93 5.64 16.01
CA CYS A 231 9.15 5.19 17.38
C CYS A 231 9.38 3.68 17.45
N ASP A 232 9.79 3.20 18.62
CA ASP A 232 9.97 1.77 18.89
C ASP A 232 8.64 1.01 19.10
N ALA A 233 8.75 -0.28 19.42
CA ALA A 233 7.58 -1.16 19.66
C ALA A 233 6.73 -0.76 20.88
N ASN A 234 7.24 0.11 21.76
CA ASN A 234 6.53 0.64 22.92
C ASN A 234 5.99 2.06 22.68
N GLY A 235 6.19 2.62 21.48
CA GLY A 235 5.81 3.99 21.17
C GLY A 235 6.80 5.05 21.62
N GLN A 236 8.00 4.68 22.07
CA GLN A 236 9.02 5.61 22.54
C GLN A 236 9.84 6.15 21.35
N CYS A 237 9.97 7.47 21.30
CA CYS A 237 10.76 8.16 20.28
C CYS A 237 12.25 8.21 20.64
N GLU A 238 13.11 8.18 19.63
CA GLU A 238 14.55 8.37 19.81
C GLU A 238 14.88 9.87 19.85
N CYS A 239 15.23 10.37 21.05
CA CYS A 239 15.49 11.80 21.24
C CYS A 239 16.91 12.22 20.85
N LYS A 240 17.04 13.46 20.38
CA LYS A 240 18.33 14.10 20.18
C LYS A 240 19.00 14.38 21.53
N PRO A 241 20.34 14.51 21.58
CA PRO A 241 21.04 14.86 22.82
C PRO A 241 20.49 16.16 23.44
N GLY A 242 20.22 16.15 24.76
CA GLY A 242 19.62 17.30 25.47
C GLY A 242 18.10 17.39 25.39
N VAL A 243 17.44 16.42 24.76
CA VAL A 243 15.99 16.32 24.63
C VAL A 243 15.51 15.02 25.28
N THR A 244 14.36 15.08 25.96
CA THR A 244 13.77 13.97 26.71
C THR A 244 12.24 13.91 26.52
N GLY A 245 11.60 12.95 27.18
CA GLY A 245 10.17 12.66 27.09
C GLY A 245 9.85 11.55 26.09
N ALA A 246 8.65 10.96 26.21
CA ALA A 246 8.22 9.86 25.34
C ALA A 246 8.17 10.25 23.86
N ARG A 247 7.90 11.53 23.60
CA ARG A 247 7.77 12.13 22.27
C ARG A 247 8.91 13.08 21.93
N CYS A 248 9.95 13.16 22.75
CA CYS A 248 11.07 14.10 22.56
C CYS A 248 10.63 15.56 22.49
N ASP A 249 9.63 15.93 23.28
CA ASP A 249 8.99 17.24 23.33
C ASP A 249 9.40 18.05 24.56
N GLN A 250 10.37 17.57 25.34
CA GLN A 250 10.85 18.21 26.56
C GLN A 250 12.37 18.38 26.51
N CYS A 251 12.89 19.48 27.07
CA CYS A 251 14.34 19.64 27.25
C CYS A 251 14.82 18.85 28.46
N GLU A 252 16.00 18.23 28.36
CA GLU A 252 16.69 17.66 29.51
C GLU A 252 17.12 18.79 30.47
N ALA A 253 17.33 18.46 31.76
CA ALA A 253 17.77 19.44 32.74
C ALA A 253 19.07 20.12 32.29
N GLY A 254 19.09 21.46 32.27
CA GLY A 254 20.23 22.26 31.81
C GLY A 254 20.26 22.56 30.30
N PHE A 255 19.24 22.17 29.55
CA PHE A 255 19.05 22.48 28.13
C PHE A 255 17.80 23.34 27.92
N TYR A 256 17.74 24.06 26.79
CA TYR A 256 16.62 24.93 26.42
C TYR A 256 16.48 25.02 24.89
N ASP A 257 15.26 25.27 24.42
CA ASP A 257 14.93 25.54 23.01
C ASP A 257 15.49 24.48 22.01
N PHE A 258 15.54 23.21 22.45
CA PHE A 258 16.20 22.09 21.74
C PHE A 258 17.64 22.40 21.26
N SER A 259 18.29 23.40 21.87
CA SER A 259 19.62 23.91 21.55
C SER A 259 20.66 23.43 22.57
N SER A 260 21.94 23.64 22.27
CA SER A 260 23.06 23.10 23.04
C SER A 260 23.17 23.67 24.47
N ARG A 261 23.83 22.89 25.34
CA ARG A 261 24.05 23.15 26.78
C ARG A 261 24.47 24.58 27.10
N PHE A 262 24.02 25.07 28.25
CA PHE A 262 24.68 26.16 28.96
C PHE A 262 25.73 25.65 29.94
N PHE A 263 26.68 26.50 30.27
CA PHE A 263 27.62 26.30 31.39
C PHE A 263 27.38 27.39 32.44
N ALA A 264 27.37 26.99 33.71
CA ALA A 264 27.40 27.94 34.81
C ALA A 264 28.82 28.47 35.00
N THR A 265 28.98 29.79 35.00
CA THR A 265 30.24 30.44 35.37
C THR A 265 30.06 31.13 36.70
N ASN A 266 30.97 30.85 37.64
CA ASN A 266 31.05 31.62 38.87
C ASN A 266 31.73 32.96 38.56
N VAL A 267 31.00 34.06 38.76
CA VAL A 267 31.55 35.41 38.63
C VAL A 267 31.67 36.01 40.03
N THR A 268 32.91 36.33 40.42
CA THR A 268 33.22 36.92 41.73
C THR A 268 33.95 38.25 41.53
N SER A 269 33.73 39.16 42.47
CA SER A 269 34.55 40.36 42.69
C SER A 269 35.14 40.23 44.08
N ASP A 270 36.46 40.19 44.16
CA ASP A 270 37.21 40.05 45.42
C ASP A 270 37.92 41.35 45.83
N PHE A 271 37.93 42.34 44.93
CA PHE A 271 38.47 43.69 45.11
C PHE A 271 39.92 43.71 45.61
N LEU A 272 40.71 42.69 45.23
CA LEU A 272 42.14 42.63 45.53
C LEU A 272 42.95 43.67 44.71
N GLU A 273 42.46 44.01 43.52
CA GLU A 273 43.11 44.92 42.57
C GLU A 273 42.15 46.05 42.14
N GLY A 274 41.76 46.88 43.12
CA GLY A 274 40.95 48.08 42.88
C GLY A 274 39.45 47.83 42.79
N ILE A 275 38.72 48.80 42.23
CA ILE A 275 37.25 48.79 42.16
C ILE A 275 36.66 47.84 41.12
N GLU A 276 37.49 47.11 40.35
CA GLU A 276 37.07 46.16 39.32
C GLU A 276 36.00 46.66 38.33
N LYS A 277 36.01 47.96 38.00
CA LYS A 277 35.03 48.64 37.13
C LYS A 277 33.61 48.72 37.68
N TRP A 278 33.40 48.45 38.96
CA TRP A 278 32.14 48.77 39.62
C TRP A 278 31.91 50.27 39.63
N THR A 279 30.66 50.67 39.44
CA THR A 279 30.22 52.06 39.55
C THR A 279 29.10 52.14 40.56
N ALA A 280 28.77 53.35 40.99
CA ALA A 280 27.64 53.59 41.89
C ALA A 280 26.77 54.71 41.34
N ALA A 281 25.46 54.60 41.56
CA ALA A 281 24.49 55.59 41.12
C ALA A 281 23.42 55.81 42.19
N SER A 282 23.10 57.08 42.44
CA SER A 282 21.87 57.50 43.09
C SER A 282 20.83 57.87 42.02
N GLU A 283 19.57 58.14 42.40
CA GLU A 283 18.53 58.55 41.44
C GLU A 283 18.89 59.81 40.63
N ARG A 284 19.83 60.62 41.12
CA ARG A 284 20.14 61.95 40.56
C ARG A 284 21.46 62.02 39.82
N ARG A 285 22.44 61.14 40.12
CA ARG A 285 23.78 61.18 39.53
C ARG A 285 24.58 59.90 39.75
N LEU A 286 25.69 59.78 39.03
CA LEU A 286 26.75 58.82 39.34
C LEU A 286 27.53 59.28 40.58
N GLU A 287 27.82 58.34 41.48
CA GLU A 287 28.64 58.57 42.67
C GLU A 287 30.05 58.01 42.47
N ASP A 288 31.02 58.61 43.15
CA ASP A 288 32.43 58.21 43.05
C ASP A 288 32.72 57.02 43.96
N VAL A 289 33.17 55.92 43.36
CA VAL A 289 33.44 54.66 44.09
C VAL A 289 34.87 54.67 44.60
N GLN A 290 35.01 54.54 45.91
CA GLN A 290 36.30 54.45 46.60
C GLN A 290 36.68 53.00 46.83
N TRP A 291 37.96 52.68 46.67
CA TRP A 291 38.52 51.37 47.01
C TRP A 291 39.10 51.37 48.43
N ALA A 292 38.51 50.58 49.31
CA ALA A 292 39.03 50.32 50.65
C ALA A 292 40.06 49.20 50.56
N GLN A 293 41.31 49.56 50.24
CA GLN A 293 42.40 48.60 49.98
C GLN A 293 42.72 47.65 51.14
N ILE A 294 42.50 48.07 52.39
CA ILE A 294 42.80 47.23 53.57
C ILE A 294 41.74 46.15 53.74
N ASP A 295 40.48 46.49 53.47
CA ASP A 295 39.34 45.63 53.69
C ASP A 295 38.97 44.81 52.44
N ASN A 296 39.59 45.12 51.29
CA ASN A 296 39.24 44.60 49.97
C ASN A 296 37.74 44.80 49.66
N GLU A 297 37.29 46.04 49.85
CA GLU A 297 35.89 46.43 49.65
C GLU A 297 35.80 47.70 48.79
N ILE A 298 34.61 47.94 48.25
CA ILE A 298 34.27 49.21 47.60
C ILE A 298 33.25 49.96 48.46
N ALA A 299 33.40 51.27 48.54
CA ALA A 299 32.55 52.13 49.35
C ALA A 299 32.19 53.41 48.60
N VAL A 300 31.10 54.04 49.03
CA VAL A 300 30.70 55.37 48.59
C VAL A 300 30.54 56.21 49.85
N SER A 301 31.18 57.37 49.86
CA SER A 301 31.02 58.37 50.92
C SER A 301 29.87 59.29 50.56
N GLN A 302 28.84 59.38 51.41
CA GLN A 302 27.67 60.22 51.14
C GLN A 302 27.31 61.08 52.36
N GLU A 303 26.88 62.31 52.11
CA GLU A 303 26.40 63.26 53.13
C GLU A 303 24.86 63.24 53.29
N ASP A 304 24.16 62.67 52.30
CA ASP A 304 22.69 62.66 52.19
C ASP A 304 22.13 61.23 52.42
N ASP A 305 20.93 61.13 53.01
CA ASP A 305 20.25 59.85 53.33
C ASP A 305 19.51 59.21 52.13
N GLN A 306 20.06 59.35 50.91
CA GLN A 306 19.47 58.82 49.68
C GLN A 306 20.05 57.45 49.33
N PRO A 307 19.25 56.51 48.79
CA PRO A 307 19.75 55.18 48.43
C PRO A 307 20.74 55.26 47.26
N VAL A 308 21.87 54.59 47.41
CA VAL A 308 22.90 54.43 46.38
C VAL A 308 22.96 52.96 45.97
N TYR A 309 22.94 52.72 44.66
CA TYR A 309 23.04 51.38 44.09
C TYR A 309 24.41 51.18 43.47
N PHE A 310 25.10 50.11 43.88
CA PHE A 310 26.29 49.64 43.16
C PHE A 310 25.86 48.93 41.88
N LEU A 311 26.43 49.37 40.76
CA LEU A 311 26.17 48.83 39.43
C LEU A 311 27.29 47.85 39.06
N ALA A 312 26.89 46.60 38.83
CA ALA A 312 27.82 45.53 38.50
C ALA A 312 28.47 45.75 37.11
N PRO A 313 29.77 45.47 36.95
CA PRO A 313 30.47 45.61 35.68
C PRO A 313 30.04 44.57 34.64
N SER A 314 30.41 44.78 33.38
CA SER A 314 30.00 43.94 32.25
C SER A 314 30.36 42.46 32.36
N LYS A 315 31.33 42.07 33.20
CA LYS A 315 31.63 40.65 33.50
C LYS A 315 30.44 39.90 34.13
N TYR A 316 29.51 40.62 34.78
CA TYR A 316 28.27 40.07 35.32
C TYR A 316 27.12 40.03 34.31
N LEU A 317 27.26 40.72 33.18
CA LEU A 317 26.23 40.75 32.13
C LEU A 317 26.33 39.54 31.19
N GLY A 318 27.51 38.91 31.11
CA GLY A 318 27.72 37.62 30.45
C GLY A 318 26.95 37.44 29.14
N ASP A 319 26.23 36.33 29.06
CA ASP A 319 25.33 35.98 27.96
C ASP A 319 23.87 36.28 28.35
N GLN A 320 23.24 37.22 27.65
CA GLN A 320 21.95 37.81 28.02
C GLN A 320 20.74 37.00 27.54
N ARG A 321 20.80 35.67 27.69
CA ARG A 321 19.68 34.77 27.37
C ARG A 321 18.77 34.57 28.60
N MET A 322 17.48 34.32 28.36
CA MET A 322 16.47 34.12 29.41
C MET A 322 16.82 32.92 30.30
N LEU A 323 16.84 33.14 31.62
CA LEU A 323 17.05 32.10 32.63
C LEU A 323 15.72 31.43 32.95
N TYR A 324 15.38 30.33 32.25
CA TYR A 324 14.17 29.55 32.55
C TYR A 324 14.46 28.47 33.60
N ASN A 325 13.72 28.47 34.72
CA ASN A 325 13.76 27.47 35.80
C ASN A 325 15.15 27.22 36.45
N GLN A 326 16.01 28.23 36.51
CA GLN A 326 17.32 28.13 37.19
C GLN A 326 17.30 28.89 38.52
N GLU A 327 17.88 28.29 39.57
CA GLU A 327 18.04 28.94 40.87
C GLU A 327 19.33 29.78 40.86
N ILE A 328 19.18 31.11 40.95
CA ILE A 328 20.32 32.02 41.03
C ILE A 328 20.63 32.29 42.50
N SER A 329 21.84 31.95 42.92
CA SER A 329 22.34 32.27 44.26
C SER A 329 23.38 33.37 44.18
N PHE A 330 23.24 34.41 45.00
CA PHE A 330 24.25 35.43 45.20
C PHE A 330 24.49 35.63 46.70
N SER A 331 25.70 36.07 47.05
CA SER A 331 26.05 36.45 48.42
C SER A 331 26.57 37.87 48.41
N LEU A 332 25.84 38.78 49.03
CA LEU A 332 26.24 40.18 49.19
C LEU A 332 26.63 40.41 50.66
N ARG A 333 27.79 41.01 50.88
CA ARG A 333 28.25 41.45 52.20
C ARG A 333 28.33 42.97 52.20
N VAL A 334 27.68 43.60 53.18
CA VAL A 334 27.70 45.06 53.35
C VAL A 334 28.14 45.35 54.78
N GLN A 335 29.18 46.15 54.95
CA GLN A 335 29.60 46.70 56.24
C GLN A 335 28.96 48.09 56.40
N GLN A 336 27.96 48.23 57.28
CA GLN A 336 27.42 49.53 57.64
C GLN A 336 26.91 49.53 59.09
N GLU A 337 27.13 50.62 59.83
CA GLU A 337 26.61 50.78 61.20
C GLU A 337 25.07 50.96 61.25
N ARG A 338 24.38 51.20 60.12
CA ARG A 338 22.91 51.38 60.03
C ARG A 338 22.29 50.94 58.69
N GLY A 339 22.52 49.71 58.24
CA GLY A 339 21.83 49.14 57.07
C GLY A 339 21.21 47.78 57.39
N ASN A 340 19.95 47.55 56.98
CA ASN A 340 19.30 46.23 57.06
C ASN A 340 19.05 45.70 55.64
N PRO A 341 20.08 45.16 54.96
CA PRO A 341 19.96 44.74 53.57
C PRO A 341 18.91 43.64 53.40
N SER A 342 18.05 43.78 52.41
CA SER A 342 16.94 42.89 52.09
C SER A 342 17.07 42.33 50.68
N LYS A 343 16.38 41.21 50.41
CA LYS A 343 16.25 40.64 49.05
C LYS A 343 15.67 41.64 48.04
N LYS A 344 14.96 42.67 48.51
CA LYS A 344 14.37 43.73 47.68
C LYS A 344 15.39 44.77 47.18
N ASP A 345 16.58 44.82 47.79
CA ASP A 345 17.61 45.80 47.46
C ASP A 345 18.54 45.31 46.33
N VAL A 346 18.32 44.08 45.85
CA VAL A 346 18.99 43.53 44.67
C VAL A 346 18.06 43.60 43.49
N ILE A 347 18.41 44.46 42.53
CA ILE A 347 17.62 44.70 41.32
C ILE A 347 18.32 43.99 40.16
N LEU A 348 17.65 42.98 39.60
CA LEU A 348 18.08 42.33 38.35
C LEU A 348 17.37 43.01 37.18
N VAL A 349 18.11 43.81 36.40
CA VAL A 349 17.57 44.51 35.23
C VAL A 349 17.56 43.57 34.03
N GLY A 350 16.38 43.33 33.44
CA GLY A 350 16.21 42.47 32.26
C GLY A 350 15.56 41.10 32.53
N ALA A 351 15.14 40.81 33.77
CA ALA A 351 14.27 39.68 34.07
C ALA A 351 12.81 40.07 33.77
N SER A 352 12.19 39.46 32.76
CA SER A 352 10.75 39.57 32.50
C SER A 352 10.05 38.25 32.71
#